data_AF-A0A5J5DRW9-F1
#
_entry.id   AF-A0A5J5DRW9-F1
#
_cell.length_a   1.000
_cell.length_b   1.000
_cell.length_c   1.000
_cell.angle_alpha   90.00
_cell.angle_beta   90.00
_cell.angle_gamma   90.00
#
_symmetry.space_group_name_H-M   'P 1'
#
loop_
_entity.id
_entity.type
_entity.pdbx_description
1 polymer ?
#
loop_
_entity_poly.entity_id
_entity_poly.type
_entity_poly.pdbx_seq_one_letter_code
_entity_poly.pdbx_strand_id
1 'polypeptide(L)' 'MEGATVRHLLLVDPHGQVRTRDQVFISVGHLVRFHMENQMPIVSGSSELCLKQPILQRH' A
#
# COMPACT_ATOMS: atom_id res chain seq x y z
N MET A 1 8.29 7.13 -21.76
CA MET A 1 7.75 5.81 -21.37
C MET A 1 8.38 5.45 -20.04
N GLU A 2 7.81 5.88 -18.92
CA GLU A 2 8.21 5.31 -17.63
C GLU A 2 7.70 3.87 -17.64
N GLY A 3 8.62 2.92 -17.78
CA GLY A 3 8.31 1.50 -17.72
C GLY A 3 7.61 1.17 -16.40
N ALA A 4 6.81 0.11 -16.40
CA ALA A 4 6.16 -0.41 -15.21
C ALA A 4 7.24 -0.79 -14.17
N THR A 5 7.61 0.16 -13.33
CA THR A 5 8.60 -0.04 -12.27
C THR A 5 7.90 -0.72 -11.10
N VAL A 6 8.36 -1.91 -10.75
CA VAL A 6 7.91 -2.60 -9.54
C VAL A 6 8.49 -1.86 -8.34
N ARG A 7 7.63 -1.49 -7.40
CA ARG A 7 8.02 -0.84 -6.15
C ARG A 7 7.70 -1.77 -4.99
N HIS A 8 8.71 -2.08 -4.19
CA HIS A 8 8.50 -2.76 -2.91
C HIS A 8 8.24 -1.71 -1.84
N LEU A 9 7.19 -1.95 -1.04
CA LEU A 9 6.75 -1.02 -0.02
C LEU A 9 6.74 -1.72 1.34
N LEU A 10 7.34 -1.09 2.35
CA LEU A 10 7.27 -1.55 3.73
C LEU A 10 5.99 -1.02 4.36
N LEU A 11 5.09 -1.92 4.76
CA LEU A 11 3.78 -1.58 5.33
C LEU A 11 3.75 -1.65 6.86
N VAL A 12 4.85 -2.06 7.48
CA VAL A 12 4.95 -2.36 8.91
C VAL A 12 6.05 -1.50 9.51
N ASP A 13 5.77 -0.87 10.65
CA ASP A 13 6.76 -0.09 11.37
C ASP A 13 7.69 -0.97 12.24
N PRO A 14 8.77 -0.41 12.82
CA PRO A 14 9.69 -1.17 13.67
C PRO A 14 9.04 -1.79 14.93
N HIS A 15 7.85 -1.35 15.31
CA HIS A 15 7.08 -1.88 16.43
C HIS A 15 6.11 -2.98 16.02
N GLY A 16 6.04 -3.32 14.73
CA GLY A 16 5.17 -4.37 14.19
C GLY A 16 3.76 -3.90 13.83
N GLN A 17 3.48 -2.60 13.86
CA GLN A 17 2.17 -2.07 13.48
C GLN A 17 2.07 -1.85 11.97
N VAL A 18 0.94 -2.28 11.38
CA VAL A 18 0.63 -1.98 9.97
C VAL A 18 0.19 -0.53 9.88
N ARG A 19 0.96 0.33 9.22
CA ARG A 19 0.66 1.77 9.15
C ARG A 19 1.21 2.43 7.90
N THR A 20 0.57 3.51 7.50
CA THR A 20 1.16 4.53 6.60
C THR A 20 1.68 5.70 7.44
N ARG A 21 2.11 6.79 6.78
CA ARG A 21 2.57 8.00 7.47
C ARG A 21 1.52 8.51 8.48
N ASP A 22 0.27 8.56 8.05
CA ASP A 22 -0.79 9.30 8.73
C ASP A 22 -1.80 8.39 9.48
N GLN A 23 -1.82 7.08 9.19
CA GLN A 23 -2.85 6.18 9.72
C GLN A 23 -2.32 4.79 10.09
N VAL A 24 -2.86 4.24 11.18
CA VAL A 24 -2.59 2.87 11.64
C VAL A 24 -3.76 1.96 11.25
N PHE A 25 -3.44 0.74 10.85
CA PHE A 25 -4.38 -0.27 10.39
C PHE A 25 -4.24 -1.55 11.22
N ILE A 26 -5.38 -2.21 11.46
CA ILE A 26 -5.44 -3.52 12.12
C ILE A 26 -4.78 -4.66 11.32
N SER A 27 -4.68 -4.55 9.99
CA SER A 27 -4.03 -5.56 9.14
C SER A 27 -3.63 -5.01 7.78
N VAL A 28 -2.75 -5.72 7.07
CA VAL A 28 -2.38 -5.41 5.68
C VAL A 28 -3.61 -5.42 4.76
N GLY A 29 -4.53 -6.36 4.96
CA GLY A 29 -5.79 -6.42 4.20
C GLY A 29 -6.67 -5.17 4.42
N HIS A 30 -6.74 -4.67 5.65
CA HIS A 30 -7.49 -3.45 5.96
C HIS A 30 -6.84 -2.22 5.29
N LEU A 31 -5.51 -2.10 5.33
CA LEU A 31 -4.78 -1.04 4.65
C LEU A 31 -5.03 -1.05 3.14
N VAL A 32 -4.92 -2.23 2.51
CA VAL A 32 -5.14 -2.40 1.06
C VAL A 32 -6.57 -1.99 0.68
N ARG A 33 -7.57 -2.51 1.41
CA ARG A 33 -8.98 -2.19 1.14
C ARG A 33 -9.24 -0.69 1.29
N PHE A 34 -8.78 -0.08 2.36
CA PHE A 34 -8.98 1.35 2.62
C PHE A 34 -8.46 2.23 1.47
N HIS A 35 -7.23 1.97 0.98
CA HIS A 35 -6.66 2.76 -0.10
C HIS A 35 -7.37 2.50 -1.44
N MET A 36 -7.80 1.26 -1.71
CA MET A 36 -8.54 0.95 -2.94
C MET A 36 -9.95 1.56 -2.96
N GLU A 37 -10.70 1.44 -1.86
CA GLU A 37 -12.08 1.95 -1.77
C GLU A 37 -12.12 3.47 -1.82
N ASN A 38 -11.19 4.15 -1.15
CA ASN A 38 -11.12 5.61 -1.12
C ASN A 38 -10.31 6.19 -2.30
N GLN A 39 -9.77 5.33 -3.18
CA GLN A 39 -8.87 5.72 -4.27
C GLN A 39 -7.69 6.60 -3.81
N MET A 40 -7.25 6.42 -2.57
CA MET A 40 -6.17 7.21 -1.98
C MET A 40 -4.81 6.55 -2.25
N PRO A 41 -3.79 7.32 -2.63
CA PRO A 41 -2.44 6.80 -2.79
C PRO A 41 -1.84 6.42 -1.43
N ILE A 42 -1.05 5.35 -1.43
CA ILE A 42 -0.14 5.06 -0.33
C ILE A 42 1.09 5.96 -0.51
N VAL A 43 1.32 6.87 0.43
CA VAL A 43 2.46 7.79 0.41
C VAL A 43 3.60 7.21 1.25
N SER A 44 4.78 7.09 0.65
CA SER A 44 6.01 6.63 1.28
C SER A 44 7.17 7.55 0.94
N GLY A 45 7.60 8.37 1.89
CA GLY A 45 8.61 9.40 1.67
C GLY A 45 8.15 10.42 0.63
N SER A 46 8.89 10.54 -0.47
CA SER A 46 8.55 11.37 -1.63
C SER A 46 7.82 10.62 -2.75
N SER A 47 7.50 9.34 -2.56
CA SER A 47 6.83 8.50 -3.56
C SER A 47 5.37 8.22 -3.17
N GLU A 48 4.52 8.17 -4.19
CA GLU A 48 3.11 7.80 -4.06
C GLU A 48 2.82 6.54 -4.88
N LEU A 49 1.93 5.69 -4.36
CA LEU A 49 1.53 4.43 -5.00
C LEU A 49 0.01 4.27 -4.93
N CYS A 50 -0.67 4.28 -6.08
CA CYS A 50 -2.10 4.04 -6.15
C CYS A 50 -2.40 2.56 -6.40
N LEU A 51 -3.19 1.93 -5.52
CA LEU A 51 -3.69 0.58 -5.72
C LEU A 51 -4.92 0.62 -6.65
N LYS A 52 -4.78 0.08 -7.87
CA LYS A 52 -5.86 0.09 -8.88
C LYS A 52 -6.51 -1.25 -9.13
N GLN A 53 -5.68 -2.30 -9.27
CA GLN A 53 -6.17 -3.63 -9.59
C GLN A 53 -5.43 -4.68 -8.74
N PRO A 54 -6.15 -5.50 -7.95
CA PRO A 54 -5.53 -6.61 -7.27
C PRO A 54 -5.19 -7.71 -8.27
N ILE A 55 -4.03 -8.34 -8.08
CA ILE A 55 -3.62 -9.51 -8.88
C ILE A 55 -3.87 -10.76 -8.04
N LEU A 56 -4.73 -11.65 -8.54
CA LEU A 56 -5.02 -12.91 -7.88
C LEU A 56 -3.85 -13.87 -8.04
N GLN A 57 -3.42 -14.48 -6.94
CA GLN A 57 -2.38 -15.50 -6.97
C GLN A 57 -2.94 -16.73 -7.71
N ARG A 58 -2.25 -17.16 -8.78
CA ARG A 58 -2.57 -18.42 -9.46
C ARG A 58 -2.04 -19.58 -8.61
N HIS A 59 -2.87 -20.60 -8.44
CA HIS A 59 -2.63 -21.76 -7.58
C HIS A 59 -2.15 -22.96 -8.38
#